data_AF-A0A927LTY0-F1
#
_entry.id   AF-A0A927LTY0-F1
#
_cell.length_a   1.000
_cell.length_b   1.000
_cell.length_c   1.000
_cell.angle_alpha   90.00
_cell.angle_beta   90.00
_cell.angle_gamma   90.00
#
_symmetry.space_group_name_H-M   'P 1'
#
loop_
_entity.id
_entity.type
_entity.pdbx_description
1 polymer ?
#
loop_
_entity_poly.entity_id
_entity_poly.type
_entity_poly.pdbx_seq_one_letter_code
_entity_poly.pdbx_strand_id
1 'polypeptide(L)'
;MLLATLDKESNAQLTDFKKLISEKVQQGKLLSVLQLLMKITRDLTEEDAEDFRNEFIGDLMELLKDACDSVLKCRNCCTVFRFRHCKNPRDHQNDEIHAIELTCEGCGDYFTFAENRERVSYFNFNVLKKVDNLRRRGRGLTIKVTLGGLVEPALLKVNNGERPVVWIDAYQIFEAEDVQVYWERAKAIIKRIKLNTSNGDKYFRVDDGVVYSLTTQLRQGSLLKRLVES
;
A
#
# COMPACT_ATOMS: atom_id res chain seq x y z
N MET A 1 29.11 21.67 33.38
CA MET A 1 28.62 20.36 33.86
C MET A 1 27.14 20.19 33.54
N LEU A 2 26.24 21.13 33.91
CA LEU A 2 24.81 21.09 33.54
C LEU A 2 24.51 20.96 32.04
N LEU A 3 25.16 21.75 31.17
CA LEU A 3 24.94 21.70 29.71
C LEU A 3 25.31 20.34 29.10
N ALA A 4 26.42 19.73 29.53
CA ALA A 4 26.83 18.40 29.09
C ALA A 4 25.92 17.28 29.64
N THR A 5 25.22 17.52 30.75
CA THR A 5 24.22 16.60 31.30
C THR A 5 22.89 16.73 30.54
N LEU A 6 22.46 17.96 30.23
CA LEU A 6 21.30 18.24 29.37
C LEU A 6 21.48 17.66 27.97
N ASP A 7 22.65 17.87 27.33
CA ASP A 7 22.96 17.27 26.03
C ASP A 7 22.99 15.74 26.10
N LYS A 8 23.47 15.15 27.19
CA LYS A 8 23.46 13.69 27.39
C LYS A 8 22.06 13.13 27.61
N GLU A 9 21.22 13.82 28.38
CA GLU A 9 19.83 13.42 28.62
C GLU A 9 19.00 13.54 27.34
N SER A 10 19.17 14.62 26.57
CA SER A 10 18.54 14.77 25.25
C SER A 10 19.01 13.69 24.26
N ASN A 11 20.30 13.35 24.25
CA ASN A 11 20.82 12.27 23.40
C ASN A 11 20.33 10.87 23.83
N ALA A 12 20.18 10.63 25.14
CA ALA A 12 19.61 9.38 25.64
C ALA A 12 18.13 9.24 25.25
N GLN A 13 17.34 10.32 25.39
CA GLN A 13 15.94 10.35 24.98
C GLN A 13 15.77 10.13 23.46
N LEU A 14 16.61 10.75 22.63
CA LEU A 14 16.64 10.51 21.18
C LEU A 14 17.00 9.06 20.84
N THR A 15 17.94 8.47 21.58
CA THR A 15 18.34 7.06 21.39
C THR A 15 17.19 6.11 21.74
N ASP A 16 16.51 6.34 22.86
CA ASP A 16 15.34 5.56 23.29
C ASP A 16 14.18 5.70 22.29
N PHE A 17 13.97 6.90 21.77
CA PHE A 17 12.97 7.15 20.74
C PHE A 17 13.30 6.43 19.41
N LYS A 18 14.55 6.52 18.93
CA LYS A 18 15.03 5.75 17.77
C LYS A 18 14.81 4.25 17.94
N LYS A 19 15.13 3.73 19.12
CA LYS A 19 14.95 2.32 19.46
C LYS A 19 13.47 1.94 19.42
N LEU A 20 12.59 2.75 20.03
CA LEU A 20 11.15 2.53 20.01
C LEU A 20 10.59 2.51 18.58
N ILE A 21 10.97 3.48 17.74
CA ILE A 21 10.56 3.51 16.32
C ILE A 21 11.01 2.23 15.63
N SER A 22 12.28 1.85 15.78
CA SER A 22 12.85 0.64 15.16
C SER A 22 12.11 -0.62 15.58
N GLU A 23 11.81 -0.78 16.88
CA GLU A 23 11.02 -1.89 17.41
C GLU A 23 9.60 -1.91 16.84
N LYS A 24 8.94 -0.76 16.70
CA LYS A 24 7.60 -0.69 16.12
C LYS A 24 7.61 -1.03 14.63
N VAL A 25 8.60 -0.57 13.87
CA VAL A 25 8.78 -0.94 12.45
C VAL A 25 9.05 -2.45 12.33
N GLN A 26 9.87 -3.05 13.19
CA GLN A 26 10.09 -4.51 13.25
C GLN A 26 8.79 -5.29 13.52
N GLN A 27 7.93 -4.76 14.38
CA GLN A 27 6.60 -5.31 14.67
C GLN A 27 5.59 -5.11 13.53
N GLY A 28 6.01 -4.47 12.44
CA GLY A 28 5.18 -4.16 11.28
C GLY A 28 4.29 -2.93 11.45
N LYS A 29 4.54 -2.09 12.45
CA LYS A 29 3.73 -0.88 12.72
C LYS A 29 4.25 0.36 12.01
N LEU A 30 4.81 0.18 10.82
CA LEU A 30 5.40 1.28 10.05
C LEU A 30 4.37 2.36 9.76
N LEU A 31 3.14 1.98 9.37
CA LEU A 31 2.08 2.96 9.10
C LEU A 31 1.66 3.73 10.35
N SER A 32 1.40 3.05 11.46
CA SER A 32 0.97 3.74 12.68
C SER A 32 2.08 4.64 13.24
N VAL A 33 3.35 4.27 13.08
CA VAL A 33 4.50 5.16 13.36
C VAL A 33 4.48 6.37 12.44
N LEU A 34 4.33 6.17 11.13
CA LEU A 34 4.25 7.24 10.13
C LEU A 34 3.13 8.24 10.44
N GLN A 35 1.91 7.75 10.66
CA GLN A 35 0.74 8.58 10.99
C GLN A 35 0.96 9.36 12.28
N LEU A 36 1.53 8.73 13.30
CA LEU A 36 1.83 9.38 14.57
C LEU A 36 2.84 10.52 14.39
N LEU A 37 3.94 10.27 13.68
CA LEU A 37 4.97 11.28 13.43
C LEU A 37 4.42 12.47 12.65
N MET A 38 3.61 12.22 11.62
CA MET A 38 2.96 13.28 10.84
C MET A 38 1.94 14.07 11.65
N LYS A 39 1.20 13.39 12.53
CA LYS A 39 0.28 14.08 13.45
C LYS A 39 1.04 14.97 14.44
N ILE A 40 2.07 14.42 15.10
CA ILE A 40 2.91 15.18 16.05
C ILE A 40 3.51 16.41 15.36
N THR A 41 4.01 16.24 14.13
CA THR A 41 4.52 17.36 13.33
C THR A 41 3.48 18.46 13.19
N ARG A 42 2.26 18.12 12.72
CA ARG A 42 1.18 19.11 12.59
C ARG A 42 0.82 19.78 13.91
N ASP A 43 0.73 19.00 14.98
CA ASP A 43 0.33 19.49 16.30
C ASP A 43 1.39 20.42 16.92
N LEU A 44 2.67 20.27 16.57
CA LEU A 44 3.79 21.05 17.11
C LEU A 44 4.15 22.30 16.29
N THR A 45 3.60 22.46 15.09
CA THR A 45 3.95 23.55 14.18
C THR A 45 2.78 24.50 14.01
N GLU A 46 2.92 25.75 14.46
CA GLU A 46 1.99 26.84 14.16
C GLU A 46 2.03 27.16 12.65
N GLU A 47 0.90 27.62 12.08
CA GLU A 47 0.74 27.83 10.62
C GLU A 47 1.80 28.77 10.01
N ASP A 48 2.41 29.66 10.82
CA ASP A 48 3.36 30.69 10.37
C ASP A 48 4.85 30.33 10.55
N ALA A 49 5.18 29.13 11.06
CA ALA A 49 6.56 28.72 11.37
C ALA A 49 7.16 27.73 10.34
N GLU A 50 7.12 28.10 9.06
CA GLU A 50 7.42 27.21 7.93
C GLU A 50 8.85 26.64 7.93
N ASP A 51 9.86 27.47 8.22
CA ASP A 51 11.28 27.03 8.26
C ASP A 51 11.54 26.01 9.37
N PHE A 52 11.02 26.27 10.58
CA PHE A 52 11.17 25.36 11.72
C PHE A 52 10.44 24.03 11.48
N ARG A 53 9.24 24.08 10.91
CA ARG A 53 8.48 22.89 10.52
C ARG A 53 9.26 22.03 9.52
N ASN A 54 9.86 22.64 8.50
CA ASN A 54 10.60 21.93 7.48
C ASN A 54 11.87 21.26 8.02
N GLU A 55 12.59 21.93 8.93
CA GLU A 55 13.75 21.37 9.64
C GLU A 55 13.33 20.19 10.53
N PHE A 56 12.30 20.38 11.34
CA PHE A 56 11.78 19.33 12.24
C PHE A 56 11.27 18.10 11.47
N ILE A 57 10.56 18.30 10.35
CA ILE A 57 10.16 17.22 9.46
C ILE A 57 11.38 16.49 8.91
N GLY A 58 12.41 17.23 8.48
CA GLY A 58 13.67 16.68 8.00
C GLY A 58 14.27 15.71 9.01
N ASP A 59 14.44 16.15 10.26
CA ASP A 59 14.99 15.32 11.33
C ASP A 59 14.15 14.06 11.56
N LEU A 60 12.83 14.19 11.64
CA LEU A 60 11.93 13.04 11.79
C LEU A 60 12.03 12.05 10.63
N MET A 61 12.21 12.54 9.40
CA MET A 61 12.40 11.69 8.23
C MET A 61 13.74 10.94 8.28
N GLU A 62 14.80 11.55 8.78
CA GLU A 62 16.09 10.89 8.97
C GLU A 62 16.00 9.77 10.01
N LEU A 63 15.35 10.03 11.16
CA LEU A 63 15.11 9.01 12.19
C LEU A 63 14.37 7.80 11.61
N LEU A 64 13.34 8.06 10.81
CA LEU A 64 12.53 7.01 10.21
C LEU A 64 13.29 6.26 9.11
N LYS A 65 14.08 6.97 8.30
CA LYS A 65 14.96 6.38 7.30
C LYS A 65 15.93 5.39 7.96
N ASP A 66 16.62 5.80 9.03
CA ASP A 66 17.54 4.94 9.78
C ASP A 66 16.84 3.67 10.29
N ALA A 67 15.63 3.82 10.84
CA ALA A 67 14.84 2.70 11.31
C ALA A 67 14.39 1.77 10.17
N CYS A 68 14.03 2.32 9.01
CA CYS A 68 13.65 1.53 7.83
C CYS A 68 14.86 0.80 7.25
N ASP A 69 15.98 1.47 7.05
CA ASP A 69 17.20 0.90 6.44
C ASP A 69 17.76 -0.27 7.28
N SER A 70 17.62 -0.18 8.61
CA SER A 70 18.12 -1.21 9.54
C SER A 70 17.19 -2.44 9.66
N VAL A 71 15.90 -2.30 9.35
CA VAL A 71 14.88 -3.31 9.67
C VAL A 71 14.14 -3.83 8.44
N LEU A 72 13.81 -2.95 7.51
CA LEU A 72 12.81 -3.20 6.49
C LEU A 72 13.44 -3.86 5.26
N LYS A 73 13.21 -5.16 5.11
CA LYS A 73 13.60 -5.94 3.93
C LYS A 73 12.37 -6.34 3.14
N CYS A 74 12.48 -6.31 1.82
CA CYS A 74 11.49 -6.82 0.90
C CYS A 74 11.26 -8.31 1.16
N ARG A 75 10.01 -8.72 1.28
CA ARG A 75 9.67 -10.12 1.50
C ARG A 75 9.88 -11.01 0.28
N ASN A 76 9.82 -10.41 -0.90
CA ASN A 76 9.96 -11.15 -2.16
C ASN A 76 11.42 -11.47 -2.50
N CYS A 77 12.35 -10.56 -2.20
CA CYS A 77 13.76 -10.73 -2.58
C CYS A 77 14.78 -10.40 -1.48
N CYS A 78 14.33 -10.13 -0.25
CA CYS A 78 15.15 -9.83 0.93
C CYS A 78 16.05 -8.59 0.82
N THR A 79 15.94 -7.81 -0.27
CA THR A 79 16.64 -6.54 -0.46
C THR A 79 16.09 -5.48 0.49
N VAL A 80 16.95 -4.62 1.02
CA VAL A 80 16.55 -3.46 1.83
C VAL A 80 15.73 -2.51 0.95
N PHE A 81 14.64 -1.96 1.49
CA PHE A 81 13.90 -0.93 0.77
C PHE A 81 14.70 0.37 0.73
N ARG A 82 14.77 0.99 -0.43
CA ARG A 82 15.24 2.35 -0.56
C ARG A 82 14.19 3.32 -0.04
N PHE A 83 14.52 4.02 1.04
CA PHE A 83 13.72 5.10 1.57
C PHE A 83 13.95 6.40 0.79
N ARG A 84 12.87 7.12 0.48
CA ARG A 84 12.92 8.45 -0.10
C ARG A 84 11.85 9.33 0.53
N HIS A 85 12.26 10.50 1.01
CA HIS A 85 11.36 11.61 1.33
C HIS A 85 11.14 12.45 0.08
N CYS A 86 9.88 12.68 -0.26
CA CYS A 86 9.44 13.52 -1.36
C CYS A 86 8.72 14.74 -0.78
N LYS A 87 9.00 15.91 -1.36
CA LYS A 87 8.32 17.16 -1.06
C LYS A 87 7.62 17.58 -2.33
N ASN A 88 6.29 17.52 -2.32
CA ASN A 88 5.49 17.86 -3.49
C ASN A 88 4.83 19.21 -3.25
N PRO A 89 4.86 20.15 -4.19
CA PRO A 89 4.12 21.40 -4.04
C PRO A 89 2.63 21.13 -3.87
N ARG A 90 1.99 21.82 -2.94
CA ARG A 90 0.55 21.74 -2.72
C ARG A 90 -0.13 22.67 -3.72
N ASP A 91 -1.13 22.16 -4.45
CA ASP A 91 -1.85 22.98 -5.42
C ASP A 91 -2.43 24.24 -4.74
N HIS A 92 -2.06 25.41 -5.26
CA HIS A 92 -2.55 26.73 -4.82
C HIS A 92 -2.18 27.18 -3.40
N GLN A 93 -1.12 26.63 -2.79
CA GLN A 93 -0.53 27.11 -1.53
C GLN A 93 1.00 27.19 -1.65
N ASN A 94 1.66 28.02 -0.85
CA ASN A 94 3.13 28.02 -0.71
C ASN A 94 3.66 26.80 0.07
N ASP A 95 2.77 25.86 0.40
CA ASP A 95 3.03 24.73 1.30
C ASP A 95 3.47 23.47 0.52
N GLU A 96 4.20 22.57 1.18
CA GLU A 96 4.67 21.31 0.61
C GLU A 96 3.96 20.11 1.25
N ILE A 97 3.48 19.18 0.42
CA ILE A 97 3.02 17.87 0.86
C ILE A 97 4.23 16.95 1.00
N HIS A 98 4.52 16.54 2.24
CA HIS A 98 5.53 15.53 2.50
C HIS A 98 4.99 14.12 2.24
N ALA A 99 5.76 13.34 1.48
CA ALA A 99 5.47 11.96 1.20
C ALA A 99 6.72 11.09 1.39
N ILE A 100 6.51 9.83 1.73
CA ILE A 100 7.57 8.84 1.84
C ILE A 100 7.33 7.78 0.79
N GLU A 101 8.41 7.35 0.16
CA GLU A 101 8.43 6.24 -0.78
C GLU A 101 9.42 5.19 -0.29
N LEU A 102 9.00 3.92 -0.33
CA LEU A 102 9.87 2.78 -0.04
C LEU A 102 9.90 1.90 -1.30
N THR A 103 11.04 1.85 -1.96
CA THR A 103 11.18 1.10 -3.22
C THR A 103 12.13 -0.08 -3.04
N CYS A 104 11.70 -1.28 -3.40
CA CYS A 104 12.58 -2.43 -3.49
C CYS A 104 13.26 -2.45 -4.86
N GLU A 105 14.56 -2.20 -4.90
CA GLU A 105 15.33 -2.22 -6.16
C GLU A 105 15.47 -3.63 -6.76
N GLY A 106 15.25 -4.69 -5.97
CA GLY A 106 15.33 -6.08 -6.43
C GLY A 106 14.11 -6.54 -7.23
N CYS A 107 12.89 -6.36 -6.68
CA CYS A 107 11.65 -6.83 -7.31
C CYS A 107 10.76 -5.72 -7.88
N GLY A 108 11.01 -4.46 -7.52
CA GLY A 108 10.21 -3.30 -7.92
C GLY A 108 8.99 -3.02 -7.04
N ASP A 109 8.83 -3.71 -5.91
CA ASP A 109 7.74 -3.40 -4.95
C ASP A 109 7.91 -1.98 -4.40
N TYR A 110 6.79 -1.27 -4.27
CA TYR A 110 6.79 0.14 -3.89
C TYR A 110 5.70 0.44 -2.87
N PHE A 111 6.04 1.21 -1.83
CA PHE A 111 5.10 1.77 -0.87
C PHE A 111 5.15 3.28 -0.95
N THR A 112 4.00 3.93 -0.82
CA THR A 112 3.94 5.38 -0.64
C THR A 112 2.91 5.79 0.40
N PHE A 113 3.28 6.78 1.20
CA PHE A 113 2.40 7.46 2.14
C PHE A 113 2.63 8.96 2.02
N ALA A 114 1.56 9.72 1.87
CA ALA A 114 1.61 11.18 1.84
C ALA A 114 0.83 11.72 3.03
N GLU A 115 1.28 12.83 3.61
CA GLU A 115 0.67 13.45 4.79
C GLU A 115 -0.83 13.77 4.64
N ASN A 116 -1.29 14.00 3.41
CA ASN A 116 -2.67 14.34 3.08
C ASN A 116 -3.52 13.11 2.73
N ARG A 117 -2.95 11.90 2.85
CA ARG A 117 -3.65 10.64 2.59
C ARG A 117 -3.83 9.87 3.88
N GLU A 118 -5.02 9.30 4.06
CA GLU A 118 -5.30 8.44 5.22
C GLU A 118 -4.69 7.04 5.09
N ARG A 119 -4.33 6.62 3.87
CA ARG A 119 -3.93 5.23 3.56
C ARG A 119 -2.59 5.16 2.84
N VAL A 120 -1.81 4.12 3.14
CA VAL A 120 -0.63 3.72 2.36
C VAL A 120 -1.08 3.12 1.04
N SER A 121 -0.43 3.50 -0.05
CA SER A 121 -0.56 2.78 -1.32
C SER A 121 0.59 1.78 -1.43
N TYR A 122 0.27 0.48 -1.53
CA TYR A 122 1.23 -0.56 -1.83
C TYR A 122 1.07 -1.01 -3.28
N PHE A 123 2.18 -1.04 -4.01
CA PHE A 123 2.25 -1.48 -5.39
C PHE A 123 3.18 -2.69 -5.48
N ASN A 124 2.61 -3.87 -5.73
CA ASN A 124 3.40 -5.07 -6.02
C ASN A 124 3.65 -5.16 -7.53
N PHE A 125 4.91 -5.06 -7.96
CA PHE A 125 5.24 -5.09 -9.39
C PHE A 125 5.02 -6.48 -10.02
N ASN A 126 5.16 -7.54 -9.23
CA ASN A 126 4.88 -8.90 -9.67
C ASN A 126 3.39 -9.14 -9.96
N VAL A 127 2.49 -8.41 -9.27
CA VAL A 127 1.04 -8.40 -9.59
C VAL A 127 0.82 -7.87 -11.01
N LEU A 128 1.45 -6.75 -11.38
CA LEU A 128 1.34 -6.18 -12.73
C LEU A 128 1.91 -7.12 -13.80
N LYS A 129 3.11 -7.67 -13.56
CA LYS A 129 3.70 -8.69 -14.44
C LYS A 129 2.75 -9.88 -14.65
N LYS A 130 2.11 -10.35 -13.57
CA LYS A 130 1.16 -11.47 -13.63
C LYS A 130 -0.08 -11.11 -14.44
N VAL A 131 -0.65 -9.92 -14.22
CA VAL A 131 -1.77 -9.42 -15.02
C VAL A 131 -1.40 -9.34 -16.49
N ASP A 132 -0.26 -8.77 -16.84
CA ASP A 132 0.17 -8.63 -18.24
C ASP A 132 0.36 -10.00 -18.90
N ASN A 133 0.94 -10.95 -18.19
CA ASN A 133 1.07 -12.34 -18.66
C ASN A 133 -0.30 -12.99 -18.93
N LEU A 134 -1.28 -12.78 -18.06
CA LEU A 134 -2.64 -13.29 -18.24
C LEU A 134 -3.39 -12.56 -19.36
N ARG A 135 -3.20 -11.24 -19.48
CA ARG A 135 -3.77 -10.41 -20.54
C ARG A 135 -3.36 -10.92 -21.92
N ARG A 136 -2.06 -11.24 -22.11
CA ARG A 136 -1.53 -11.82 -23.36
C ARG A 136 -2.09 -13.21 -23.66
N ARG A 137 -2.48 -13.98 -22.64
CA ARG A 137 -3.01 -15.35 -22.77
C ARG A 137 -4.54 -15.44 -22.73
N GLY A 138 -5.24 -14.31 -22.71
CA GLY A 138 -6.68 -14.26 -22.54
C GLY A 138 -7.43 -14.86 -23.73
N ARG A 139 -7.95 -16.09 -23.58
CA ARG A 139 -8.97 -16.68 -24.48
C ARG A 139 -10.35 -16.58 -23.83
N GLY A 140 -11.21 -15.70 -24.36
CA GLY A 140 -12.60 -15.54 -23.90
C GLY A 140 -12.83 -14.69 -22.64
N LEU A 141 -11.77 -14.13 -22.05
CA LEU A 141 -11.81 -13.27 -20.86
C LEU A 141 -10.78 -12.13 -20.99
N THR A 142 -11.12 -10.92 -20.55
CA THR A 142 -10.22 -9.76 -20.49
C THR A 142 -9.80 -9.53 -19.05
N ILE A 143 -8.59 -9.01 -18.81
CA ILE A 143 -8.14 -8.57 -17.48
C ILE A 143 -7.63 -7.12 -17.55
N LYS A 144 -8.11 -6.29 -16.62
CA LYS A 144 -7.75 -4.87 -16.46
C LYS A 144 -7.29 -4.61 -15.03
N VAL A 145 -6.45 -3.59 -14.88
CA VAL A 145 -5.95 -3.12 -13.58
C VAL A 145 -6.47 -1.71 -13.34
N THR A 146 -6.84 -1.44 -12.10
CA THR A 146 -7.05 -0.10 -11.55
C THR A 146 -6.17 0.10 -10.32
N LEU A 147 -5.93 1.36 -9.97
CA LEU A 147 -5.21 1.78 -8.78
C LEU A 147 -6.23 2.38 -7.80
N GLY A 148 -6.90 1.52 -7.03
CA GLY A 148 -8.02 1.94 -6.18
C GLY A 148 -9.38 1.97 -6.88
N GLY A 149 -10.42 2.22 -6.07
CA GLY A 149 -11.80 2.44 -6.52
C GLY A 149 -12.68 1.18 -6.58
N LEU A 150 -12.12 -0.02 -6.35
CA LEU A 150 -12.93 -1.23 -6.21
C LEU A 150 -13.30 -1.48 -4.75
N VAL A 151 -14.53 -1.96 -4.54
CA VAL A 151 -15.00 -2.40 -3.21
C VAL A 151 -14.37 -3.71 -2.75
N GLU A 152 -13.77 -4.47 -3.66
CA GLU A 152 -13.06 -5.72 -3.39
C GLU A 152 -11.77 -5.79 -4.23
N PRO A 153 -10.75 -6.58 -3.83
CA PRO A 153 -9.47 -6.67 -4.54
C PRO A 153 -9.58 -7.10 -6.00
N ALA A 154 -10.60 -7.90 -6.32
CA ALA A 154 -10.85 -8.35 -7.68
C ALA A 154 -12.34 -8.62 -7.93
N LEU A 155 -12.81 -8.22 -9.10
CA LEU A 155 -14.19 -8.35 -9.54
C LEU A 155 -14.25 -8.90 -10.97
N LEU A 156 -15.29 -9.68 -11.27
CA LEU A 156 -15.62 -10.09 -12.65
C LEU A 156 -16.88 -9.36 -13.10
N LYS A 157 -16.77 -8.52 -14.13
CA LYS A 157 -17.92 -7.89 -14.80
C LYS A 157 -18.32 -8.73 -16.01
N VAL A 158 -19.59 -9.12 -16.07
CA VAL A 158 -20.22 -9.83 -17.18
C VAL A 158 -21.36 -8.96 -17.71
N ASN A 159 -21.15 -8.38 -18.89
CA ASN A 159 -22.14 -7.57 -19.57
C ASN A 159 -22.78 -8.35 -20.71
N ASN A 160 -24.01 -7.99 -21.06
CA ASN A 160 -24.72 -8.63 -22.16
C ASN A 160 -24.03 -8.31 -23.49
N GLY A 161 -23.65 -9.35 -24.24
CA GLY A 161 -23.02 -9.20 -25.56
C GLY A 161 -21.56 -8.76 -25.55
N GLU A 162 -20.98 -8.43 -24.39
CA GLU A 162 -19.58 -8.06 -24.27
C GLU A 162 -18.72 -9.20 -23.73
N ARG A 163 -17.41 -9.11 -24.01
CA ARG A 163 -16.44 -10.03 -23.44
C ARG A 163 -16.30 -9.78 -21.94
N PRO A 164 -16.44 -10.80 -21.07
CA PRO A 164 -16.30 -10.61 -19.63
C PRO A 164 -14.93 -10.04 -19.25
N VAL A 165 -14.90 -9.22 -18.20
CA VAL A 165 -13.72 -8.48 -17.76
C VAL A 165 -13.44 -8.75 -16.28
N VAL A 166 -12.24 -9.24 -15.97
CA VAL A 166 -11.69 -9.28 -14.62
C VAL A 166 -11.03 -7.93 -14.34
N TRP A 167 -11.49 -7.25 -13.31
CA TRP A 167 -10.87 -6.06 -12.75
C TRP A 167 -10.05 -6.44 -11.53
N ILE A 168 -8.81 -5.96 -11.51
CA ILE A 168 -7.86 -6.11 -10.41
C ILE A 168 -7.57 -4.74 -9.82
N ASP A 169 -7.79 -4.57 -8.52
CA ASP A 169 -7.30 -3.41 -7.79
C ASP A 169 -5.88 -3.69 -7.27
N ALA A 170 -4.88 -3.09 -7.91
CA ALA A 170 -3.49 -3.38 -7.57
C ALA A 170 -3.12 -2.93 -6.14
N TYR A 171 -3.86 -1.98 -5.54
CA TYR A 171 -3.63 -1.53 -4.16
C TYR A 171 -4.11 -2.53 -3.11
N GLN A 172 -4.96 -3.46 -3.50
CA GLN A 172 -5.57 -4.42 -2.57
C GLN A 172 -5.00 -5.83 -2.75
N ILE A 173 -4.09 -6.05 -3.71
CA ILE A 173 -3.45 -7.34 -3.96
C ILE A 173 -1.99 -7.32 -3.53
N PHE A 174 -1.68 -8.14 -2.54
CA PHE A 174 -0.33 -8.21 -1.95
C PHE A 174 0.53 -9.31 -2.56
N GLU A 175 -0.07 -10.37 -3.11
CA GLU A 175 0.62 -11.52 -3.71
C GLU A 175 0.26 -11.66 -5.20
N ALA A 176 1.24 -11.92 -6.05
CA ALA A 176 0.99 -12.11 -7.48
C ALA A 176 0.15 -13.38 -7.75
N GLU A 177 0.24 -14.36 -6.86
CA GLU A 177 -0.49 -15.62 -6.89
C GLU A 177 -2.00 -15.41 -6.75
N ASP A 178 -2.43 -14.41 -5.98
CA ASP A 178 -3.85 -14.06 -5.82
C ASP A 178 -4.48 -13.70 -7.17
N VAL A 179 -3.74 -13.00 -8.05
CA VAL A 179 -4.21 -12.68 -9.41
C VAL A 179 -4.53 -13.95 -10.21
N GLN A 180 -3.71 -15.01 -10.06
CA GLN A 180 -3.98 -16.29 -10.72
C GLN A 180 -5.24 -16.94 -10.16
N VAL A 181 -5.41 -16.92 -8.84
CA VAL A 181 -6.60 -17.47 -8.17
C VAL A 181 -7.86 -16.78 -8.65
N TYR A 182 -7.86 -15.44 -8.71
CA TYR A 182 -8.99 -14.65 -9.21
C TYR A 182 -9.28 -14.95 -10.68
N TRP A 183 -8.24 -15.10 -11.50
CA TRP A 183 -8.37 -15.47 -12.91
C TRP A 183 -8.99 -16.85 -13.12
N GLU A 184 -8.55 -17.87 -12.37
CA GLU A 184 -9.14 -19.22 -12.42
C GLU A 184 -10.59 -19.22 -11.94
N ARG A 185 -10.88 -18.48 -10.87
CA ARG A 185 -12.24 -18.35 -10.35
C ARG A 185 -13.17 -17.68 -11.37
N ALA A 186 -12.72 -16.62 -12.03
CA ALA A 186 -13.48 -15.97 -13.08
C ALA A 186 -13.82 -16.92 -14.24
N LYS A 187 -12.85 -17.74 -14.68
CA LYS A 187 -13.09 -18.78 -15.70
C LYS A 187 -14.13 -19.81 -15.24
N ALA A 188 -14.07 -20.22 -13.97
CA ALA A 188 -15.04 -21.16 -13.42
C ALA A 188 -16.46 -20.58 -13.38
N ILE A 189 -16.62 -19.30 -12.99
CA ILE A 189 -17.90 -18.59 -13.00
C ILE A 189 -18.46 -18.52 -14.43
N ILE A 190 -17.64 -18.09 -15.40
CA ILE A 190 -18.07 -17.99 -16.81
C ILE A 190 -18.49 -19.36 -17.36
N LYS A 191 -17.78 -20.43 -17.02
CA LYS A 191 -18.14 -21.78 -17.43
C LYS A 191 -19.51 -22.18 -16.86
N ARG A 192 -19.79 -21.89 -15.59
CA ARG A 192 -21.09 -22.18 -14.97
C ARG A 192 -22.23 -21.37 -15.56
N ILE A 193 -22.01 -20.08 -15.84
CA ILE A 193 -22.98 -19.22 -16.54
C ILE A 193 -23.36 -19.85 -17.88
N LYS A 194 -22.37 -20.29 -18.68
CA LYS A 194 -22.61 -20.94 -19.98
C LYS A 194 -23.37 -22.27 -19.87
N LEU A 195 -23.26 -22.97 -18.74
CA LEU A 195 -23.92 -24.26 -18.49
C LEU A 195 -25.28 -24.12 -17.78
N ASN A 196 -25.75 -22.89 -17.50
CA ASN A 196 -26.99 -22.61 -16.76
C ASN A 196 -27.09 -23.35 -15.41
N THR A 197 -25.97 -23.55 -14.72
CA THR A 197 -25.95 -24.17 -13.39
C THR A 197 -26.05 -23.12 -12.28
N SER A 198 -26.83 -23.39 -11.23
CA SER A 198 -27.00 -22.54 -10.04
C SER A 198 -25.65 -22.13 -9.42
N ASN A 199 -25.52 -20.85 -9.07
CA ASN A 199 -24.29 -20.23 -8.60
C ASN A 199 -24.53 -19.60 -7.23
N GLY A 200 -24.07 -20.24 -6.16
CA GLY A 200 -23.89 -19.63 -4.83
C GLY A 200 -22.76 -18.59 -4.78
N ASP A 201 -22.34 -18.07 -5.93
CA ASP A 201 -21.33 -17.01 -6.03
C ASP A 201 -21.96 -15.67 -5.63
N LYS A 202 -21.24 -14.88 -4.83
CA LYS A 202 -21.68 -13.53 -4.47
C LYS A 202 -21.61 -12.62 -5.69
N TYR A 203 -22.73 -12.03 -6.07
CA TYR A 203 -22.82 -11.07 -7.16
C TYR A 203 -23.76 -9.91 -6.82
N PHE A 204 -23.63 -8.83 -7.57
CA PHE A 204 -24.58 -7.72 -7.58
C PHE A 204 -24.91 -7.34 -9.02
N ARG A 205 -26.13 -6.84 -9.23
CA ARG A 205 -26.60 -6.38 -10.54
C ARG A 205 -26.22 -4.93 -10.73
N VAL A 206 -25.85 -4.59 -11.96
CA VAL A 206 -25.62 -3.22 -12.44
C VAL A 206 -26.44 -3.03 -13.71
N ASP A 207 -26.67 -1.78 -14.11
CA ASP A 207 -27.58 -1.44 -15.22
C ASP A 207 -27.25 -2.19 -16.54
N ASP A 208 -25.97 -2.48 -16.77
CA ASP A 208 -25.47 -3.12 -17.99
C ASP A 208 -25.06 -4.60 -17.82
N GLY A 209 -25.27 -5.21 -16.65
CA GLY A 209 -24.85 -6.60 -16.43
C GLY A 209 -24.80 -7.07 -14.98
N VAL A 210 -23.89 -8.00 -14.71
CA VAL A 210 -23.69 -8.61 -13.40
C VAL A 210 -22.21 -8.54 -13.02
N VAL A 211 -21.95 -8.15 -11.78
CA VAL A 211 -20.61 -8.14 -11.21
C VAL A 211 -20.50 -9.22 -10.13
N TYR A 212 -19.51 -10.09 -10.27
CA TYR A 212 -19.20 -11.16 -9.33
C TYR A 212 -17.98 -10.81 -8.47
N SER A 213 -18.07 -11.11 -7.18
CA SER A 213 -16.93 -11.09 -6.27
C SER A 213 -15.99 -12.25 -6.59
N LEU A 214 -14.70 -11.97 -6.74
CA LEU A 214 -13.68 -13.01 -6.92
C LEU A 214 -12.95 -13.35 -5.61
N THR A 215 -13.14 -12.55 -4.57
CA THR A 215 -12.50 -12.73 -3.27
C THR A 215 -13.08 -13.95 -2.53
N THR A 216 -12.24 -14.91 -2.14
CA THR A 216 -12.63 -16.00 -1.24
C THR A 216 -12.36 -15.60 0.21
N GLN A 217 -13.25 -15.94 1.15
CA GLN A 217 -13.10 -15.64 2.58
C GLN A 217 -11.79 -16.16 3.23
N LEU A 218 -11.05 -17.06 2.56
CA LEU A 218 -9.94 -17.84 3.13
C LEU A 218 -8.56 -17.14 3.22
N ARG A 219 -8.37 -15.91 2.71
CA ARG A 219 -7.05 -15.24 2.74
C ARG A 219 -6.99 -13.93 3.53
N GLN A 220 -7.78 -13.80 4.60
CA GLN A 220 -7.59 -12.73 5.59
C GLN A 220 -6.40 -13.02 6.52
N GLY A 221 -5.20 -13.15 5.96
CA GLY A 221 -4.04 -13.57 6.76
C GLY A 221 -2.68 -13.19 6.22
N SER A 222 -2.58 -12.28 5.24
CA SER A 222 -1.25 -11.81 4.85
C SER A 222 -0.71 -10.86 5.93
N LEU A 223 0.52 -11.11 6.41
CA LEU A 223 1.22 -10.23 7.35
C LEU A 223 1.48 -8.82 6.77
N LEU A 224 1.26 -8.60 5.47
CA LEU A 224 1.28 -7.29 4.81
C LEU A 224 0.00 -6.49 5.07
N LYS A 225 -1.15 -7.17 5.20
CA LYS A 225 -2.37 -6.60 5.77
C LYS A 225 -2.12 -6.08 7.19
N ARG A 226 -1.29 -6.78 7.98
CA ARG A 226 -0.84 -6.29 9.31
C ARG A 226 0.17 -5.13 9.25
N LEU A 227 0.93 -4.99 8.16
CA LEU A 227 1.84 -3.85 7.95
C LEU A 227 1.09 -2.55 7.60
N VAL A 228 -0.13 -2.66 7.05
CA VAL A 228 -0.92 -1.54 6.49
C VAL A 228 -2.23 -1.29 7.25
N GLU A 229 -2.75 -2.24 8.03
CA GLU A 229 -4.07 -2.12 8.70
C GLU A 229 -4.02 -2.12 10.24
N SER A 230 -2.85 -1.94 10.87
CA SER A 230 -2.74 -1.78 12.34
C SER A 230 -1.80 -0.66 12.77
#